data_AF-A0A179BZB7-F1
#
_entry.id   AF-A0A179BZB7-F1
#
_cell.length_a   1.000
_cell.length_b   1.000
_cell.length_c   1.000
_cell.angle_alpha   90.00
_cell.angle_beta   90.00
_cell.angle_gamma   90.00
#
_symmetry.space_group_name_H-M   'P 1'
#
loop_
_entity.id
_entity.type
_entity.pdbx_description
1 polymer ?
#
loop_
_entity_poly.entity_id
_entity_poly.type
_entity_poly.pdbx_seq_one_letter_code
_entity_poly.pdbx_strand_id
1 'polypeptide(L)'
;MTGLKLAVGITSAAGLDEGTCRIVSGDRCRVAGTYIGQTNFLIATSYTGLDGVIWGLDVVAEPAINNTVPQPLFLQNQPDGPPIPILPIEPLLQASRQLLGTRESRDGQVQEQRFPPLPGLQLVAAYKSGADYGPGWIWSALALAVLVDRSTGSSLFNEDGGMFGDAQTKETDVRSFLQQTLHCVGNSIVACGQNHNVRYGRIFAGAKALYVPEGYYGCAIACGPYLTLAQRAVPPGWSAARLAKADRPKWETALGLVPLARSPPVYLPPGEVIPGGIRITSLGCAPDA
;
A
#
# COMPACT_ATOMS: atom_id res chain seq x y z
N MET A 1 -0.34 12.21 -10.13
CA MET A 1 -0.59 12.08 -8.67
C MET A 1 -0.30 10.64 -8.29
N THR A 2 0.18 10.38 -7.08
CA THR A 2 0.49 9.01 -6.62
C THR A 2 -0.42 8.61 -5.47
N GLY A 3 -1.01 7.42 -5.57
CA GLY A 3 -1.63 6.71 -4.44
C GLY A 3 -0.68 5.65 -3.91
N LEU A 4 -1.10 4.91 -2.88
CA LEU A 4 -0.37 3.79 -2.30
C LEU A 4 -1.26 2.56 -2.16
N LYS A 5 -0.65 1.39 -2.32
CA LYS A 5 -1.27 0.10 -2.08
C LYS A 5 -0.25 -0.87 -1.50
N LEU A 6 -0.67 -1.54 -0.44
CA LEU A 6 0.05 -2.64 0.18
C LEU A 6 -0.97 -3.76 0.44
N ALA A 7 -0.75 -4.93 -0.14
CA ALA A 7 -1.71 -6.01 -0.10
C ALA A 7 -1.02 -7.38 -0.09
N VAL A 8 -1.64 -8.33 0.59
CA VAL A 8 -1.34 -9.76 0.51
C VAL A 8 -2.59 -10.49 0.06
N GLY A 9 -2.43 -11.66 -0.52
CA GLY A 9 -3.52 -12.43 -1.10
C GLY A 9 -3.12 -13.89 -1.24
N ILE A 10 -4.14 -14.72 -1.47
CA ILE A 10 -4.00 -16.17 -1.48
C ILE A 10 -5.01 -16.76 -2.45
N THR A 11 -4.64 -17.86 -3.11
CA THR A 11 -5.53 -18.67 -3.94
C THR A 11 -5.32 -20.15 -3.71
N SER A 12 -6.39 -20.94 -3.77
CA SER A 12 -6.26 -22.39 -3.94
C SER A 12 -5.45 -22.69 -5.20
N ALA A 13 -4.53 -23.64 -5.10
CA ALA A 13 -3.76 -24.14 -6.24
C ALA A 13 -4.46 -25.31 -6.96
N ALA A 14 -5.62 -25.75 -6.47
CA ALA A 14 -6.33 -26.90 -7.03
C ALA A 14 -6.69 -26.66 -8.51
N GLY A 15 -6.20 -27.54 -9.39
CA GLY A 15 -6.44 -27.47 -10.83
C GLY A 15 -5.65 -26.37 -11.55
N LEU A 16 -4.66 -25.76 -10.89
CA LEU A 16 -3.81 -24.70 -11.44
C LEU A 16 -2.34 -25.14 -11.39
N ASP A 17 -1.58 -24.80 -12.42
CA ASP A 17 -0.12 -24.83 -12.37
C ASP A 17 0.43 -23.58 -11.67
N GLU A 18 1.75 -23.50 -11.45
CA GLU A 18 2.37 -22.36 -10.79
C GLU A 18 2.14 -21.03 -11.53
N GLY A 19 2.23 -21.06 -12.86
CA GLY A 19 2.05 -19.87 -13.70
C GLY A 19 0.65 -19.28 -13.57
N THR A 20 -0.36 -20.12 -13.62
CA THR A 20 -1.77 -19.75 -13.46
C THR A 20 -2.12 -19.40 -12.01
N CYS A 21 -1.54 -20.09 -11.02
CA CYS A 21 -1.59 -19.71 -9.61
C CYS A 21 -1.11 -18.26 -9.42
N ARG A 22 0.05 -17.92 -9.98
CA ARG A 22 0.63 -16.56 -9.93
C ARG A 22 -0.26 -15.51 -10.58
N ILE A 23 -0.93 -15.83 -11.68
CA ILE A 23 -1.86 -14.91 -12.35
C ILE A 23 -3.08 -14.64 -11.45
N VAL A 24 -3.69 -15.70 -10.92
CA VAL A 24 -4.91 -15.60 -10.10
C VAL A 24 -4.61 -14.91 -8.77
N SER A 25 -3.54 -15.30 -8.07
CA SER A 25 -3.13 -14.69 -6.80
C SER A 25 -2.73 -13.22 -6.98
N GLY A 26 -2.02 -12.90 -8.07
CA GLY A 26 -1.72 -11.54 -8.51
C GLY A 26 -2.97 -10.68 -8.68
N ASP A 27 -4.01 -11.22 -9.31
CA ASP A 27 -5.26 -10.50 -9.49
C ASP A 27 -6.00 -10.27 -8.18
N ARG A 28 -6.04 -11.27 -7.30
CA ARG A 28 -6.59 -11.14 -5.94
C ARG A 28 -5.90 -10.03 -5.15
N CYS A 29 -4.57 -9.93 -5.22
CA CYS A 29 -3.86 -8.82 -4.57
C CYS A 29 -4.22 -7.46 -5.17
N ARG A 30 -4.42 -7.34 -6.48
CA ARG A 30 -4.87 -6.08 -7.12
C ARG A 30 -6.28 -5.68 -6.67
N VAL A 31 -7.12 -6.65 -6.37
CA VAL A 31 -8.48 -6.47 -5.86
C VAL A 31 -8.51 -6.11 -4.36
N ALA A 32 -7.69 -6.78 -3.54
CA ALA A 32 -7.72 -6.68 -2.08
C ALA A 32 -7.37 -5.26 -1.58
N GLY A 33 -8.10 -4.79 -0.56
CA GLY A 33 -7.90 -3.44 -0.04
C GLY A 33 -8.28 -2.37 -1.07
N THR A 34 -7.33 -1.48 -1.38
CA THR A 34 -7.48 -0.46 -2.43
C THR A 34 -7.61 -1.11 -3.81
N TYR A 35 -8.76 -0.94 -4.44
CA TYR A 35 -9.06 -1.57 -5.73
C TYR A 35 -8.30 -0.89 -6.88
N ILE A 36 -7.42 -1.65 -7.53
CA ILE A 36 -6.73 -1.26 -8.77
C ILE A 36 -6.78 -2.38 -9.83
N GLY A 37 -7.77 -3.27 -9.69
CA GLY A 37 -7.95 -4.45 -10.55
C GLY A 37 -8.19 -4.10 -12.01
N GLN A 38 -8.01 -5.11 -12.88
CA GLN A 38 -8.22 -5.01 -14.33
C GLN A 38 -7.34 -3.96 -15.03
N THR A 39 -6.13 -3.70 -14.54
CA THR A 39 -5.17 -2.76 -15.15
C THR A 39 -3.94 -3.48 -15.71
N ASN A 40 -3.26 -2.83 -16.64
CA ASN A 40 -2.00 -3.29 -17.23
C ASN A 40 -0.85 -2.51 -16.58
N PHE A 41 0.00 -3.16 -15.77
CA PHE A 41 1.08 -2.45 -15.09
C PHE A 41 2.26 -2.18 -16.02
N LEU A 42 2.75 -0.94 -16.00
CA LEU A 42 4.05 -0.53 -16.54
C LEU A 42 4.94 -0.19 -15.35
N ILE A 43 5.96 -1.02 -15.11
CA ILE A 43 6.80 -0.89 -13.92
C ILE A 43 7.79 0.26 -14.13
N ALA A 44 7.74 1.25 -13.26
CA ALA A 44 8.65 2.39 -13.24
C ALA A 44 9.62 2.32 -12.06
N THR A 45 10.71 3.09 -12.17
CA THR A 45 11.61 3.33 -11.04
C THR A 45 10.93 4.19 -9.98
N SER A 46 11.14 3.85 -8.71
CA SER A 46 10.32 4.18 -7.56
C SER A 46 10.39 5.65 -7.06
N TYR A 47 10.05 6.67 -7.87
CA TYR A 47 10.18 8.08 -7.46
C TYR A 47 8.94 8.95 -7.73
N THR A 48 8.67 9.95 -6.88
CA THR A 48 7.68 11.01 -7.14
C THR A 48 8.32 12.39 -6.95
N GLY A 49 8.49 13.09 -8.07
CA GLY A 49 9.31 14.30 -8.19
C GLY A 49 8.52 15.61 -8.21
N LEU A 50 9.07 16.61 -8.88
CA LEU A 50 8.56 17.99 -8.91
C LEU A 50 7.12 18.10 -9.44
N ASP A 51 6.76 17.30 -10.45
CA ASP A 51 5.42 17.25 -11.02
C ASP A 51 4.48 16.28 -10.28
N GLY A 52 4.98 15.65 -9.22
CA GLY A 52 4.29 14.64 -8.42
C GLY A 52 3.62 15.24 -7.19
N VAL A 53 2.35 14.88 -7.00
CA VAL A 53 1.62 15.08 -5.74
C VAL A 53 1.16 13.74 -5.19
N ILE A 54 1.19 13.59 -3.88
CA ILE A 54 0.84 12.37 -3.16
C ILE A 54 -0.55 12.55 -2.55
N TRP A 55 -1.48 11.66 -2.90
CA TRP A 55 -2.84 11.70 -2.36
C TRP A 55 -2.84 11.37 -0.87
N GLY A 56 -3.59 12.13 -0.07
CA GLY A 56 -3.59 12.00 1.38
C GLY A 56 -2.44 12.73 2.09
N LEU A 57 -1.46 13.25 1.34
CA LEU A 57 -0.37 14.07 1.90
C LEU A 57 -0.38 15.50 1.36
N ASP A 58 -0.29 15.63 0.04
CA ASP A 58 -0.15 16.92 -0.66
C ASP A 58 -1.49 17.49 -1.11
N VAL A 59 -2.40 16.60 -1.46
CA VAL A 59 -3.75 16.92 -1.90
C VAL A 59 -4.73 16.07 -1.11
N VAL A 60 -5.81 16.71 -0.64
CA VAL A 60 -6.83 16.04 0.17
C VAL A 60 -6.18 15.32 1.35
N ALA A 61 -5.47 16.08 2.19
CA ALA A 61 -4.63 15.53 3.24
C ALA A 61 -5.44 14.66 4.21
N GLU A 62 -4.87 13.53 4.64
CA GLU A 62 -5.46 12.70 5.69
C GLU A 62 -5.25 13.39 7.05
N PRO A 63 -6.31 13.75 7.79
CA PRO A 63 -6.18 14.41 9.08
C PRO A 63 -5.27 13.69 10.08
N ALA A 64 -5.23 12.36 10.04
CA ALA A 64 -4.40 11.55 10.92
C ALA A 64 -2.88 11.75 10.70
N ILE A 65 -2.46 12.39 9.61
CA ILE A 65 -1.04 12.72 9.37
C ILE A 65 -0.69 14.10 9.95
N ASN A 66 -1.58 15.08 9.78
CA ASN A 66 -1.29 16.49 10.09
C ASN A 66 -1.77 16.91 11.49
N ASN A 67 -2.86 16.33 12.00
CA ASN A 67 -3.49 16.75 13.26
C ASN A 67 -3.08 15.89 14.45
N THR A 68 -2.53 14.70 14.21
CA THR A 68 -2.13 13.74 15.22
C THR A 68 -0.79 13.23 14.76
N VAL A 69 0.31 13.94 15.07
CA VAL A 69 1.66 13.51 14.67
C VAL A 69 1.80 12.03 15.07
N PRO A 70 1.87 11.09 14.11
CA PRO A 70 1.86 9.68 14.45
C PRO A 70 3.12 9.39 15.27
N GLN A 71 2.99 8.60 16.33
CA GLN A 71 4.19 8.11 17.03
C GLN A 71 5.05 7.34 16.03
N PRO A 72 6.33 7.68 15.87
CA PRO A 72 7.21 6.92 14.99
C PRO A 72 7.28 5.46 15.43
N LEU A 73 7.31 4.54 14.46
CA LEU A 73 7.63 3.14 14.68
C LEU A 73 9.05 3.01 15.25
N PHE A 74 9.98 3.79 14.69
CA PHE A 74 11.35 3.97 15.15
C PHE A 74 11.98 5.18 14.45
N LEU A 75 13.22 5.52 14.83
CA LEU A 75 14.03 6.54 14.17
C LEU A 75 15.11 5.88 13.32
N GLN A 76 15.25 6.32 12.08
CA GLN A 76 16.28 5.87 11.15
C GLN A 76 17.41 6.89 11.08
N ASN A 77 18.64 6.47 11.36
CA ASN A 77 19.79 7.36 11.23
C ASN A 77 20.06 7.67 9.75
N GLN A 78 20.43 8.93 9.47
CA GLN A 78 20.93 9.37 8.16
C GLN A 78 22.22 10.19 8.36
N PRO A 79 23.13 10.21 7.37
CA PRO A 79 24.31 11.08 7.41
C PRO A 79 23.91 12.56 7.47
N ASP A 80 24.71 13.35 8.17
CA ASP A 80 24.68 14.83 8.14
C ASP A 80 23.28 15.45 8.35
N GLY A 81 22.47 14.85 9.22
CA GLY A 81 21.13 15.31 9.53
C GLY A 81 20.55 14.64 10.78
N PRO A 82 19.40 15.15 11.28
CA PRO A 82 18.69 14.48 12.36
C PRO A 82 18.17 13.11 11.90
N PRO A 83 18.00 12.14 12.82
CA PRO A 83 17.33 10.87 12.51
C PRO A 83 15.96 11.11 11.86
N ILE A 84 15.66 10.32 10.84
CA ILE A 84 14.41 10.37 10.09
C ILE A 84 13.35 9.58 10.87
N PRO A 85 12.20 10.16 11.23
CA PRO A 85 11.11 9.39 11.80
C PRO A 85 10.52 8.43 10.76
N ILE A 86 10.45 7.14 11.11
CA ILE A 86 9.66 6.15 10.38
C ILE A 86 8.25 6.13 10.98
N LEU A 87 7.28 6.60 10.22
CA LEU A 87 5.88 6.73 10.61
C LEU A 87 5.04 5.57 10.03
N PRO A 88 3.94 5.17 10.68
CA PRO A 88 2.99 4.23 10.10
C PRO A 88 2.47 4.71 8.73
N ILE A 89 2.49 3.85 7.71
CA ILE A 89 1.98 4.15 6.37
C ILE A 89 0.45 4.10 6.26
N GLU A 90 -0.22 3.50 7.25
CA GLU A 90 -1.67 3.28 7.27
C GLU A 90 -2.50 4.50 6.82
N PRO A 91 -2.26 5.73 7.31
CA PRO A 91 -3.08 6.88 6.91
C PRO A 91 -3.06 7.14 5.39
N LEU A 92 -1.93 6.88 4.72
CA LEU A 92 -1.80 7.07 3.27
C LEU A 92 -2.39 5.91 2.46
N LEU A 93 -2.28 4.67 2.97
CA LEU A 93 -3.00 3.52 2.41
C LEU A 93 -4.51 3.77 2.46
N GLN A 94 -4.99 4.21 3.62
CA GLN A 94 -6.40 4.55 3.82
C GLN A 94 -6.82 5.71 2.92
N ALA A 95 -6.04 6.78 2.79
CA ALA A 95 -6.37 7.87 1.88
C ALA A 95 -6.53 7.39 0.42
N SER A 96 -5.65 6.51 -0.03
CA SER A 96 -5.71 5.92 -1.37
C SER A 96 -6.94 5.03 -1.55
N ARG A 97 -7.30 4.26 -0.53
CA ARG A 97 -8.54 3.48 -0.49
C ARG A 97 -9.77 4.39 -0.58
N GLN A 98 -9.78 5.50 0.16
CA GLN A 98 -10.88 6.47 0.11
C GLN A 98 -10.98 7.15 -1.26
N LEU A 99 -9.90 7.24 -2.03
CA LEU A 99 -10.00 7.73 -3.41
C LEU A 99 -10.57 6.66 -4.37
N LEU A 100 -9.96 5.48 -4.38
CA LEU A 100 -10.19 4.47 -5.43
C LEU A 100 -11.37 3.53 -5.10
N GLY A 101 -11.68 3.39 -3.82
CA GLY A 101 -12.67 2.45 -3.32
C GLY A 101 -12.13 1.03 -3.13
N THR A 102 -13.06 0.13 -2.83
CA THR A 102 -12.82 -1.29 -2.59
C THR A 102 -13.74 -2.14 -3.44
N ARG A 103 -13.37 -3.40 -3.67
CA ARG A 103 -14.32 -4.39 -4.20
C ARG A 103 -15.21 -5.00 -3.11
N GLU A 104 -14.82 -4.85 -1.85
CA GLU A 104 -15.49 -5.42 -0.67
C GLU A 104 -16.37 -4.37 0.04
N SER A 105 -17.62 -4.70 0.37
CA SER A 105 -18.49 -3.88 1.23
C SER A 105 -18.43 -4.28 2.69
N ARG A 106 -18.93 -3.40 3.57
CA ARG A 106 -19.21 -3.69 4.99
C ARG A 106 -20.02 -4.97 5.25
N ASP A 107 -20.89 -5.38 4.31
CA ASP A 107 -21.81 -6.52 4.46
C ASP A 107 -21.58 -7.64 3.43
N GLY A 108 -20.41 -7.68 2.77
CA GLY A 108 -20.04 -8.72 1.79
C GLY A 108 -20.86 -8.78 0.48
N GLN A 109 -21.77 -7.84 0.22
CA GLN A 109 -22.70 -7.86 -0.92
C GLN A 109 -22.54 -6.71 -1.93
N VAL A 110 -21.82 -5.63 -1.61
CA VAL A 110 -21.73 -4.43 -2.46
C VAL A 110 -20.27 -4.11 -2.84
N GLN A 111 -20.07 -3.63 -4.07
CA GLN A 111 -18.79 -3.07 -4.50
C GLN A 111 -18.77 -1.58 -4.11
N GLU A 112 -17.86 -1.17 -3.23
CA GLU A 112 -17.66 0.25 -2.86
C GLU A 112 -16.54 0.88 -3.71
N GLN A 113 -16.55 0.64 -5.02
CA GLN A 113 -15.65 1.32 -5.94
C GLN A 113 -16.00 2.79 -6.01
N ARG A 114 -14.98 3.66 -6.00
CA ARG A 114 -15.16 5.11 -6.09
C ARG A 114 -14.63 5.61 -7.42
N PHE A 115 -13.35 5.96 -7.47
CA PHE A 115 -12.69 6.46 -8.68
C PHE A 115 -11.48 5.60 -9.07
N PRO A 116 -11.64 4.27 -9.24
CA PRO A 116 -10.51 3.41 -9.57
C PRO A 116 -10.00 3.68 -10.99
N PRO A 117 -8.78 3.22 -11.32
CA PRO A 117 -8.31 3.21 -12.71
C PRO A 117 -9.30 2.50 -13.64
N LEU A 118 -9.37 2.95 -14.89
CA LEU A 118 -10.24 2.32 -15.89
C LEU A 118 -9.75 0.90 -16.22
N PRO A 119 -10.66 -0.08 -16.41
CA PRO A 119 -10.29 -1.39 -16.92
C PRO A 119 -9.51 -1.30 -18.24
N GLY A 120 -8.41 -2.04 -18.34
CA GLY A 120 -7.49 -2.04 -19.48
C GLY A 120 -6.47 -0.90 -19.50
N LEU A 121 -6.53 0.06 -18.56
CA LEU A 121 -5.58 1.17 -18.52
C LEU A 121 -4.13 0.67 -18.36
N GLN A 122 -3.22 1.26 -19.14
CA GLN A 122 -1.79 1.16 -18.90
C GLN A 122 -1.43 2.02 -17.68
N LEU A 123 -1.30 1.38 -16.52
CA LEU A 123 -1.02 2.03 -15.25
C LEU A 123 0.48 1.95 -14.98
N VAL A 124 1.16 3.10 -15.06
CA VAL A 124 2.53 3.22 -14.58
C VAL A 124 2.53 3.11 -13.06
N ALA A 125 3.42 2.29 -12.49
CA ALA A 125 3.51 2.09 -11.05
C ALA A 125 4.95 1.80 -10.61
N ALA A 126 5.33 2.37 -9.47
CA ALA A 126 6.39 1.83 -8.65
C ALA A 126 5.82 0.53 -8.05
N TYR A 127 6.44 -0.62 -8.31
CA TYR A 127 5.85 -1.92 -8.04
C TYR A 127 6.88 -3.00 -7.71
N LYS A 128 6.60 -3.74 -6.64
CA LYS A 128 7.21 -5.04 -6.34
C LYS A 128 6.14 -6.05 -5.92
N SER A 129 6.39 -7.32 -6.23
CA SER A 129 5.61 -8.42 -5.71
C SER A 129 6.48 -9.60 -5.27
N GLY A 130 5.92 -10.39 -4.36
CA GLY A 130 6.38 -11.74 -4.03
C GLY A 130 5.23 -12.71 -4.24
N ALA A 131 5.51 -13.93 -4.67
CA ALA A 131 4.48 -14.96 -4.84
C ALA A 131 5.12 -16.35 -4.78
N ASP A 132 4.52 -17.27 -4.03
CA ASP A 132 5.09 -18.60 -3.80
C ASP A 132 4.03 -19.56 -3.23
N TYR A 133 4.31 -20.87 -3.28
CA TYR A 133 3.49 -21.91 -2.66
C TYR A 133 3.63 -21.91 -1.13
N GLY A 134 2.55 -22.26 -0.44
CA GLY A 134 2.62 -22.62 0.98
C GLY A 134 3.18 -24.03 1.20
N PRO A 135 3.53 -24.40 2.45
CA PRO A 135 3.28 -23.62 3.66
C PRO A 135 4.34 -22.54 3.95
N GLY A 136 3.92 -21.32 4.30
CA GLY A 136 4.79 -20.21 4.69
C GLY A 136 4.05 -18.88 4.84
N TRP A 137 4.76 -17.78 5.13
CA TRP A 137 4.18 -16.44 5.22
C TRP A 137 4.56 -15.56 4.03
N ILE A 138 3.61 -15.31 3.13
CA ILE A 138 3.81 -14.35 2.03
C ILE A 138 3.71 -12.93 2.58
N TRP A 139 4.62 -12.04 2.21
CA TRP A 139 4.71 -10.71 2.78
C TRP A 139 5.06 -9.63 1.76
N SER A 140 4.67 -8.39 2.07
CA SER A 140 5.07 -7.18 1.35
C SER A 140 5.41 -6.07 2.33
N ALA A 141 6.33 -5.19 1.93
CA ALA A 141 6.68 -3.95 2.61
C ALA A 141 6.67 -2.79 1.62
N LEU A 142 6.13 -1.65 2.05
CA LEU A 142 6.12 -0.41 1.28
C LEU A 142 6.58 0.73 2.18
N ALA A 143 7.45 1.58 1.65
CA ALA A 143 7.79 2.85 2.24
C ALA A 143 7.72 4.00 1.24
N LEU A 144 7.37 5.18 1.74
CA LEU A 144 7.44 6.47 1.05
C LEU A 144 8.34 7.40 1.86
N ALA A 145 9.51 7.73 1.33
CA ALA A 145 10.44 8.69 1.89
C ALA A 145 10.19 10.08 1.28
N VAL A 146 9.79 11.03 2.13
CA VAL A 146 9.48 12.40 1.71
C VAL A 146 10.71 13.28 1.89
N LEU A 147 11.14 13.94 0.82
CA LEU A 147 12.29 14.85 0.87
C LEU A 147 12.07 16.02 1.84
N VAL A 148 13.16 16.49 2.45
CA VAL A 148 13.16 17.74 3.24
C VAL A 148 12.84 18.92 2.33
N ASP A 149 13.55 19.00 1.19
CA ASP A 149 13.31 19.99 0.15
C ASP A 149 12.81 19.28 -1.10
N ARG A 150 11.52 19.45 -1.38
CA ARG A 150 10.87 18.85 -2.55
C ARG A 150 11.04 19.65 -3.82
N SER A 151 11.73 20.79 -3.79
CA SER A 151 12.03 21.59 -4.98
C SER A 151 13.33 21.16 -5.69
N THR A 152 14.15 20.33 -5.04
CA THR A 152 15.49 19.96 -5.51
C THR A 152 15.64 18.49 -5.87
N GLY A 153 14.61 17.68 -5.73
CA GLY A 153 14.66 16.26 -6.09
C GLY A 153 13.33 15.53 -5.99
N SER A 154 13.41 14.21 -5.94
CA SER A 154 12.24 13.33 -5.85
C SER A 154 12.15 12.60 -4.52
N SER A 155 10.92 12.50 -4.02
CA SER A 155 10.59 11.55 -2.95
C SER A 155 10.67 10.12 -3.50
N LEU A 156 10.98 9.16 -2.63
CA LEU A 156 11.33 7.79 -3.01
C LEU A 156 10.28 6.81 -2.47
N PHE A 157 9.82 5.89 -3.30
CA PHE A 157 9.16 4.66 -2.87
C PHE A 157 10.21 3.57 -2.69
N ASN A 158 9.99 2.69 -1.72
CA ASN A 158 10.79 1.49 -1.55
C ASN A 158 9.84 0.32 -1.30
N GLU A 159 9.90 -0.65 -2.20
CA GLU A 159 8.98 -1.78 -2.25
C GLU A 159 9.75 -3.09 -2.13
N ASP A 160 9.27 -3.97 -1.26
CA ASP A 160 9.84 -5.29 -1.06
C ASP A 160 8.73 -6.32 -0.82
N GLY A 161 9.04 -7.60 -1.01
CA GLY A 161 8.11 -8.69 -0.77
C GLY A 161 8.68 -10.05 -1.12
N GLY A 162 8.12 -11.09 -0.51
CA GLY A 162 8.59 -12.46 -0.67
C GLY A 162 7.83 -13.45 0.21
N MET A 163 8.45 -14.60 0.44
CA MET A 163 7.99 -15.64 1.36
C MET A 163 8.92 -15.69 2.59
N PHE A 164 8.40 -16.03 3.76
CA PHE A 164 9.18 -16.22 4.98
C PHE A 164 8.68 -17.42 5.78
N GLY A 165 9.63 -18.21 6.28
CA GLY A 165 9.34 -19.33 7.18
C GLY A 165 8.58 -20.47 6.52
N ASP A 166 7.92 -21.25 7.35
CA ASP A 166 7.24 -22.50 7.03
C ASP A 166 5.99 -22.69 7.90
N ALA A 167 5.42 -23.91 7.92
CA ALA A 167 4.26 -24.26 8.72
C ALA A 167 4.44 -24.09 10.25
N GLN A 168 5.68 -24.17 10.76
CA GLN A 168 5.99 -24.09 12.19
C GLN A 168 6.33 -22.67 12.64
N THR A 169 6.50 -21.74 11.70
CA THR A 169 6.85 -20.35 11.97
C THR A 169 5.72 -19.64 12.69
N LYS A 170 6.01 -19.11 13.89
CA LYS A 170 5.01 -18.44 14.73
C LYS A 170 4.80 -17.00 14.26
N GLU A 171 3.61 -16.48 14.50
CA GLU A 171 3.27 -15.09 14.15
C GLU A 171 4.22 -14.06 14.81
N THR A 172 4.73 -14.35 16.02
CA THR A 172 5.73 -13.50 16.70
C THR A 172 7.05 -13.43 15.95
N ASP A 173 7.46 -14.53 15.30
CA ASP A 173 8.70 -14.59 14.51
C ASP A 173 8.51 -13.79 13.22
N VAL A 174 7.33 -13.91 12.59
CA VAL A 174 6.94 -13.12 11.43
C VAL A 174 6.92 -11.63 11.76
N ARG A 175 6.35 -11.24 12.90
CA ARG A 175 6.32 -9.83 13.32
C ARG A 175 7.73 -9.26 13.54
N SER A 176 8.63 -10.06 14.11
CA SER A 176 10.04 -9.70 14.30
C SER A 176 10.76 -9.56 12.96
N PHE A 177 10.49 -10.48 12.02
CA PHE A 177 10.98 -10.42 10.66
C PHE A 177 10.50 -9.15 9.95
N LEU A 178 9.20 -8.81 10.00
CA LEU A 178 8.67 -7.58 9.39
C LEU A 178 9.29 -6.32 10.00
N GLN A 179 9.53 -6.31 11.31
CA GLN A 179 10.23 -5.19 11.96
C GLN A 179 11.66 -5.03 11.43
N GLN A 180 12.41 -6.13 11.33
CA GLN A 180 13.75 -6.11 10.75
C GLN A 180 13.73 -5.67 9.28
N THR A 181 12.76 -6.12 8.49
CA THR A 181 12.56 -5.69 7.10
C THR A 181 12.36 -4.18 7.01
N LEU A 182 11.53 -3.57 7.87
CA LEU A 182 11.35 -2.12 7.85
C LEU A 182 12.64 -1.36 8.22
N HIS A 183 13.49 -1.90 9.11
CA HIS A 183 14.82 -1.32 9.37
C HIS A 183 15.72 -1.40 8.13
N CYS A 184 15.74 -2.54 7.42
CA CYS A 184 16.47 -2.68 6.17
C CYS A 184 15.97 -1.73 5.08
N VAL A 185 14.65 -1.56 4.95
CA VAL A 185 14.03 -0.56 4.07
C VAL A 185 14.51 0.84 4.42
N GLY A 186 14.50 1.22 5.71
CA GLY A 186 15.04 2.49 6.19
C GLY A 186 16.50 2.72 5.81
N ASN A 187 17.36 1.70 6.01
CA ASN A 187 18.77 1.75 5.61
C ASN A 187 18.94 1.93 4.09
N SER A 188 18.14 1.21 3.29
CA SER A 188 18.21 1.31 1.83
C SER A 188 17.77 2.68 1.31
N ILE A 189 16.75 3.29 1.92
CA ILE A 189 16.31 4.66 1.60
C ILE A 189 17.43 5.66 1.88
N VAL A 190 18.12 5.52 3.01
CA VAL A 190 19.26 6.38 3.37
C VAL A 190 20.39 6.23 2.36
N ALA A 191 20.73 5.00 1.97
CA ALA A 191 21.73 4.73 0.94
C ALA A 191 21.34 5.34 -0.43
N CYS A 192 20.08 5.23 -0.84
CA CYS A 192 19.57 5.91 -2.03
C CYS A 192 19.69 7.44 -1.92
N GLY A 193 19.39 8.01 -0.75
CA GLY A 193 19.57 9.44 -0.49
C GLY A 193 21.02 9.88 -0.68
N GLN A 194 21.98 9.10 -0.17
CA GLN A 194 23.42 9.35 -0.35
C GLN A 194 23.83 9.32 -1.83
N ASN A 195 23.35 8.33 -2.59
CA ASN A 195 23.67 8.20 -4.02
C ASN A 195 23.25 9.42 -4.84
N HIS A 196 22.19 10.12 -4.41
CA HIS A 196 21.64 11.28 -5.09
C HIS A 196 21.91 12.61 -4.38
N ASN A 197 22.67 12.59 -3.29
CA ASN A 197 22.93 13.75 -2.44
C ASN A 197 21.64 14.49 -2.00
N VAL A 198 20.65 13.72 -1.54
CA VAL A 198 19.37 14.24 -1.03
C VAL A 198 19.09 13.73 0.39
N ARG A 199 18.25 14.48 1.13
CA ARG A 199 17.85 14.11 2.50
C ARG A 199 16.34 13.98 2.61
N TYR A 200 15.92 12.98 3.39
CA TYR A 200 14.51 12.74 3.69
C TYR A 200 14.17 13.27 5.07
N GLY A 201 13.00 13.91 5.19
CA GLY A 201 12.54 14.50 6.46
C GLY A 201 11.64 13.57 7.27
N ARG A 202 10.98 12.64 6.59
CA ARG A 202 10.11 11.61 7.18
C ARG A 202 9.92 10.46 6.20
N ILE A 203 9.71 9.27 6.72
CA ILE A 203 9.39 8.08 5.93
C ILE A 203 8.09 7.50 6.46
N PHE A 204 7.13 7.22 5.60
CA PHE A 204 5.93 6.44 5.94
C PHE A 204 6.17 5.01 5.52
N ALA A 205 6.15 4.05 6.44
CA ALA A 205 6.44 2.65 6.14
C ALA A 205 5.46 1.69 6.81
N GLY A 206 5.25 0.55 6.17
CA GLY A 206 4.51 -0.56 6.74
C GLY A 206 4.69 -1.85 5.96
N ALA A 207 4.32 -2.95 6.59
CA ALA A 207 4.40 -4.29 6.03
C ALA A 207 3.18 -5.12 6.41
N LYS A 208 2.82 -6.06 5.53
CA LYS A 208 1.76 -7.05 5.73
C LYS A 208 2.30 -8.44 5.41
N ALA A 209 1.90 -9.43 6.20
CA ALA A 209 2.17 -10.84 5.93
C ALA A 209 0.90 -11.68 6.13
N LEU A 210 0.71 -12.68 5.27
CA LEU A 210 -0.38 -13.65 5.33
C LEU A 210 0.18 -15.06 5.33
N TYR A 211 -0.35 -15.91 6.19
CA TYR A 211 -0.01 -17.33 6.15
C TYR A 211 -0.69 -18.01 4.95
N VAL A 212 0.11 -18.71 4.15
CA VAL A 212 -0.30 -19.54 3.03
C VAL A 212 -0.17 -20.99 3.47
N PRO A 213 -1.27 -21.75 3.66
CA PRO A 213 -1.21 -23.19 3.91
C PRO A 213 -0.75 -23.99 2.69
N GLU A 214 -0.42 -25.25 2.91
CA GLU A 214 -0.17 -26.23 1.84
C GLU A 214 -1.36 -26.33 0.87
N GLY A 215 -1.08 -26.49 -0.42
CA GLY A 215 -2.09 -26.54 -1.48
C GLY A 215 -2.64 -25.16 -1.90
N TYR A 216 -2.11 -24.07 -1.34
CA TYR A 216 -2.42 -22.71 -1.71
C TYR A 216 -1.19 -21.97 -2.21
N TYR A 217 -1.43 -20.90 -2.97
CA TYR A 217 -0.43 -20.03 -3.55
C TYR A 217 -0.64 -18.60 -3.06
N GLY A 218 0.40 -18.01 -2.49
CA GLY A 218 0.40 -16.66 -1.95
C GLY A 218 0.79 -15.61 -2.98
N CYS A 219 0.36 -14.39 -2.76
CA CYS A 219 0.87 -13.21 -3.45
C CYS A 219 0.95 -12.03 -2.47
N ALA A 220 1.91 -11.15 -2.71
CA ALA A 220 2.06 -9.90 -2.02
C ALA A 220 2.43 -8.80 -3.02
N ILE A 221 1.88 -7.60 -2.82
CA ILE A 221 2.07 -6.43 -3.68
C ILE A 221 2.35 -5.21 -2.80
N ALA A 222 3.46 -4.54 -3.09
CA ALA A 222 3.74 -3.17 -2.67
C ALA A 222 3.77 -2.28 -3.92
N CYS A 223 2.96 -1.22 -3.92
CA CYS A 223 2.70 -0.44 -5.13
C CYS A 223 2.43 1.04 -4.85
N GLY A 224 3.13 1.91 -5.58
CA GLY A 224 2.85 3.34 -5.70
C GLY A 224 2.32 3.65 -7.11
N PRO A 225 1.01 3.52 -7.39
CA PRO A 225 0.46 3.78 -8.71
C PRO A 225 0.47 5.28 -9.07
N TYR A 226 0.91 5.61 -10.28
CA TYR A 226 0.84 6.97 -10.83
C TYR A 226 -0.48 7.15 -11.57
N LEU A 227 -1.32 8.02 -11.02
CA LEU A 227 -2.70 8.22 -11.40
C LEU A 227 -2.93 9.62 -11.96
N THR A 228 -3.83 9.68 -12.94
CA THR A 228 -4.58 10.88 -13.31
C THR A 228 -5.90 10.88 -12.55
N LEU A 229 -6.25 12.01 -11.93
CA LEU A 229 -7.48 12.12 -11.15
C LEU A 229 -8.70 12.16 -12.08
N ALA A 230 -9.72 11.33 -11.81
CA ALA A 230 -10.98 11.41 -12.53
C ALA A 230 -11.64 12.79 -12.31
N GLN A 231 -12.24 13.37 -13.35
CA GLN A 231 -12.91 14.68 -13.21
C GLN A 231 -13.97 14.67 -12.11
N ARG A 232 -14.73 13.58 -12.01
CA ARG A 232 -15.75 13.34 -10.97
C ARG A 232 -15.20 13.12 -9.55
N ALA A 233 -13.89 12.99 -9.39
CA ALA A 233 -13.23 13.01 -8.09
C ALA A 233 -12.84 14.43 -7.64
N VAL A 234 -13.09 15.45 -8.47
CA VAL A 234 -12.93 16.87 -8.14
C VAL A 234 -14.32 17.47 -7.88
N PRO A 235 -14.59 17.99 -6.67
CA PRO A 235 -15.89 18.59 -6.41
C PRO A 235 -16.17 19.80 -7.32
N PRO A 236 -17.43 20.06 -7.70
CA PRO A 236 -17.77 21.19 -8.57
C PRO A 236 -17.21 22.52 -8.04
N GLY A 237 -16.55 23.26 -8.94
CA GLY A 237 -15.94 24.56 -8.62
C GLY A 237 -14.64 24.49 -7.80
N TRP A 238 -14.08 23.30 -7.55
CA TRP A 238 -12.77 23.18 -6.90
C TRP A 238 -11.63 23.26 -7.92
N SER A 239 -10.60 24.04 -7.58
CA SER A 239 -9.33 24.08 -8.31
C SER A 239 -8.31 23.11 -7.72
N ALA A 240 -7.21 22.85 -8.44
CA ALA A 240 -6.08 22.10 -7.90
C ALA A 240 -5.52 22.70 -6.60
N ALA A 241 -5.44 24.03 -6.53
CA ALA A 241 -5.01 24.74 -5.32
C ALA A 241 -5.98 24.54 -4.14
N ARG A 242 -7.29 24.37 -4.41
CA ARG A 242 -8.27 24.03 -3.37
C ARG A 242 -8.11 22.59 -2.90
N LEU A 243 -7.86 21.64 -3.80
CA LEU A 243 -7.55 20.25 -3.43
C LEU A 243 -6.31 20.16 -2.54
N ALA A 244 -5.27 20.94 -2.84
CA ALA A 244 -4.03 21.01 -2.05
C ALA A 244 -4.23 21.53 -0.62
N LYS A 245 -5.30 22.30 -0.37
CA LYS A 245 -5.63 22.85 0.95
C LYS A 245 -6.76 22.08 1.66
N ALA A 246 -7.40 21.14 0.98
CA ALA A 246 -8.48 20.35 1.53
C ALA A 246 -7.94 19.19 2.36
N ASP A 247 -8.74 18.75 3.32
CA ASP A 247 -8.57 17.48 4.00
C ASP A 247 -9.58 16.46 3.45
N ARG A 248 -9.35 15.17 3.74
CA ARG A 248 -10.25 14.09 3.31
C ARG A 248 -11.71 14.34 3.71
N PRO A 249 -12.08 14.62 4.97
CA PRO A 249 -13.49 14.79 5.34
C PRO A 249 -14.22 15.89 4.56
N LYS A 250 -13.56 17.02 4.28
CA LYS A 250 -14.14 18.09 3.44
C LYS A 250 -14.35 17.63 2.00
N TRP A 251 -13.38 16.92 1.43
CA TRP A 251 -13.48 16.38 0.08
C TRP A 251 -14.60 15.34 -0.04
N GLU A 252 -14.71 14.41 0.91
CA GLU A 252 -15.77 13.40 0.94
C GLU A 252 -17.15 14.06 1.06
N THR A 253 -17.29 15.02 1.97
CA THR A 253 -18.55 15.77 2.15
C THR A 253 -18.95 16.50 0.87
N ALA A 254 -18.00 17.15 0.20
CA ALA A 254 -18.25 17.90 -1.03
C ALA A 254 -18.66 17.01 -2.22
N LEU A 255 -18.33 15.71 -2.17
CA LEU A 255 -18.75 14.70 -3.16
C LEU A 255 -19.93 13.83 -2.68
N GLY A 256 -20.44 14.04 -1.46
CA GLY A 256 -21.48 13.18 -0.88
C GLY A 256 -21.02 11.74 -0.62
N LEU A 257 -19.73 11.52 -0.36
CA LEU A 257 -19.16 10.20 -0.11
C LEU A 257 -19.28 9.81 1.37
N VAL A 258 -19.65 8.55 1.63
CA VAL A 258 -19.63 7.96 2.97
C VAL A 258 -18.25 7.36 3.23
N PRO A 259 -17.54 7.73 4.32
CA PRO A 259 -16.21 7.20 4.62
C PRO A 259 -16.17 5.67 4.67
N LEU A 260 -15.21 5.07 3.97
CA LEU A 260 -14.97 3.62 4.02
C LEU A 260 -14.40 3.24 5.41
N ALA A 261 -14.65 2.02 5.86
CA ALA A 261 -14.06 1.47 7.09
C ALA A 261 -12.52 1.44 7.02
N ARG A 262 -11.81 1.16 8.13
CA ARG A 262 -10.35 1.31 8.22
C ARG A 262 -9.50 0.15 7.68
N SER A 263 -10.05 -1.04 7.44
CA SER A 263 -9.37 -2.08 6.64
C SER A 263 -10.39 -3.13 6.21
N PRO A 264 -10.35 -3.64 4.98
CA PRO A 264 -11.08 -4.85 4.64
C PRO A 264 -10.18 -6.08 4.83
N PRO A 265 -10.75 -7.28 5.01
CA PRO A 265 -9.99 -8.51 5.04
C PRO A 265 -9.26 -8.77 3.71
N VAL A 266 -8.50 -9.86 3.67
CA VAL A 266 -7.98 -10.41 2.40
C VAL A 266 -9.17 -10.79 1.51
N TYR A 267 -9.10 -10.39 0.24
CA TYR A 267 -10.15 -10.73 -0.71
C TYR A 267 -10.20 -12.23 -0.96
N LEU A 268 -11.32 -12.85 -0.58
CA LEU A 268 -11.69 -14.20 -0.98
C LEU A 268 -12.97 -14.16 -1.83
N PRO A 269 -13.02 -14.88 -2.96
CA PRO A 269 -14.26 -15.01 -3.71
C PRO A 269 -15.32 -15.77 -2.90
N PRO A 270 -16.62 -15.52 -3.14
CA PRO A 270 -17.69 -16.21 -2.44
C PRO A 270 -17.55 -17.73 -2.48
N GLY A 271 -17.66 -18.38 -1.32
CA GLY A 271 -17.60 -19.83 -1.18
C GLY A 271 -16.20 -20.42 -1.00
N GLU A 272 -15.14 -19.62 -1.11
CA GLU A 272 -13.78 -20.09 -0.81
C GLU A 272 -13.51 -20.09 0.70
N VAL A 273 -13.09 -21.24 1.23
CA VAL A 273 -12.75 -21.43 2.63
C VAL A 273 -11.29 -21.82 2.73
N ILE A 274 -10.53 -21.15 3.61
CA ILE A 274 -9.14 -21.49 3.88
C ILE A 274 -9.09 -22.40 5.12
N PRO A 275 -8.47 -23.59 5.02
CA PRO A 275 -8.25 -24.46 6.18
C PRO A 275 -7.52 -23.73 7.30
N GLY A 276 -8.08 -23.76 8.51
CA GLY A 276 -7.50 -23.05 9.67
C GLY A 276 -7.74 -21.54 9.70
N GLY A 277 -8.49 -20.99 8.75
CA GLY A 277 -8.85 -19.57 8.67
C GLY A 277 -7.74 -18.68 8.10
N ILE A 278 -8.07 -17.40 7.90
CA ILE A 278 -7.11 -16.38 7.48
C ILE A 278 -6.27 -15.94 8.67
N ARG A 279 -4.95 -15.98 8.53
CA ARG A 279 -4.01 -15.43 9.52
C ARG A 279 -3.18 -14.35 8.85
N ILE A 280 -3.27 -13.13 9.38
CA ILE A 280 -2.57 -11.95 8.87
C ILE A 280 -1.87 -11.27 10.03
N THR A 281 -0.65 -10.80 9.79
CA THR A 281 0.06 -9.91 10.72
C THR A 281 0.59 -8.70 9.96
N SER A 282 0.67 -7.56 10.63
CA SER A 282 1.08 -6.30 10.01
C SER A 282 1.87 -5.41 10.96
N LEU A 283 2.64 -4.48 10.38
CA LEU A 283 3.41 -3.47 11.10
C LEU A 283 3.30 -2.13 10.37
N GLY A 284 3.00 -1.04 11.09
CA GLY A 284 2.77 0.28 10.46
C GLY A 284 1.47 0.39 9.64
N CYS A 285 0.65 -0.67 9.66
CA CYS A 285 -0.67 -0.75 9.05
C CYS A 285 -1.73 -0.93 10.15
N ALA A 286 -3.00 -0.68 9.83
CA ALA A 286 -4.10 -1.12 10.68
C ALA A 286 -4.09 -2.65 10.80
N PRO A 287 -4.50 -3.22 11.94
CA PRO A 287 -4.87 -4.63 11.99
C PRO A 287 -6.03 -4.85 11.01
N ASP A 288 -5.94 -5.90 10.19
CA ASP A 288 -7.06 -6.30 9.34
C ASP A 288 -8.17 -6.83 10.27
N ALA A 289 -9.39 -6.30 10.12
CA ALA A 289 -10.53 -6.55 11.00
C ALA A 289 -11.29 -7.83 10.61
#